data_AF-A0A268R787-F1
#
_entry.id   AF-A0A268R787-F1
#
_cell.length_a   1.000
_cell.length_b   1.000
_cell.length_c   1.000
_cell.angle_alpha   90.00
_cell.angle_beta   90.00
_cell.angle_gamma   90.00
#
_symmetry.space_group_name_H-M   'P 1'
#
loop_
_entity.id
_entity.type
_entity.pdbx_description
1 polymer ?
#
loop_
_entity_poly.entity_id
_entity_poly.type
_entity_poly.pdbx_seq_one_letter_code
_entity_poly.pdbx_strand_id
1 'polypeptide(L)'
;TIADTIGIGGIFRSLRTIPVMWDFAKDIEEVCPDALFLNYTNPMATLTGAMLRYTNVKTVGLCHSVQVCSEHLFKSLGMDHEGVEE
;
A
#
# COMPACT_ATOMS: atom_id res chain seq x y z
N THR A 1 14.35 7.64 -6.92
CA THR A 1 14.98 7.98 -5.62
C THR A 1 15.27 6.69 -4.89
N ILE A 2 16.50 6.48 -4.42
CA ILE A 2 16.90 5.22 -3.77
C ILE A 2 16.12 5.09 -2.44
N ALA A 3 15.45 3.95 -2.25
CA ALA A 3 14.82 3.56 -0.99
C ALA A 3 13.68 4.51 -0.49
N ASP A 4 12.76 4.92 -1.36
CA ASP A 4 11.64 5.80 -1.00
C ASP A 4 10.55 5.10 -0.15
N THR A 5 10.55 3.76 -0.16
CA THR A 5 9.55 2.88 0.45
C THR A 5 10.15 1.96 1.51
N ILE A 6 11.46 1.69 1.43
CA ILE A 6 12.20 0.81 2.36
C ILE A 6 13.42 1.55 2.93
N GLY A 7 14.06 1.02 3.96
CA GLY A 7 15.23 1.63 4.57
C GLY A 7 14.96 3.03 5.15
N ILE A 8 16.01 3.85 5.28
CA ILE A 8 15.91 5.16 5.96
C ILE A 8 14.95 6.12 5.25
N GLY A 9 14.94 6.13 3.91
CA GLY A 9 14.02 6.98 3.13
C GLY A 9 12.56 6.61 3.36
N GLY A 10 12.25 5.31 3.34
CA GLY A 10 10.93 4.78 3.68
C GLY A 10 10.49 5.10 5.11
N ILE A 11 11.39 4.99 6.09
CA ILE A 11 11.10 5.34 7.49
C ILE A 11 10.69 6.82 7.60
N PHE A 12 11.52 7.74 7.09
CA PHE A 12 11.23 9.17 7.16
C PHE A 12 9.98 9.55 6.37
N ARG A 13 9.71 8.90 5.24
CA ARG A 13 8.47 9.10 4.50
C ARG A 13 7.26 8.64 5.30
N SER A 14 7.34 7.47 5.94
CA SER A 14 6.27 6.95 6.80
C SER A 14 5.97 7.91 7.94
N LEU A 15 7.00 8.40 8.64
CA LEU A 15 6.84 9.34 9.76
C LEU A 15 6.16 10.65 9.36
N ARG A 16 6.36 11.12 8.12
CA ARG A 16 5.68 12.31 7.61
C ARG A 16 4.25 12.04 7.14
N THR A 17 3.97 10.85 6.64
CA THR A 17 2.68 10.54 6.01
C THR A 17 1.65 9.96 6.98
N ILE A 18 2.06 9.15 7.96
CA ILE A 18 1.14 8.52 8.93
C ILE A 18 0.23 9.54 9.63
N PRO A 19 0.73 10.69 10.14
CA PRO A 19 -0.14 11.65 10.81
C PRO A 19 -1.28 12.15 9.92
N VAL A 20 -0.98 12.43 8.65
CA VAL A 20 -2.00 12.88 7.66
C VAL A 20 -3.04 11.80 7.40
N MET A 21 -2.60 10.54 7.29
CA MET A 21 -3.53 9.43 7.10
C MET A 21 -4.44 9.20 8.31
N TRP A 22 -3.95 9.44 9.52
CA TRP A 22 -4.78 9.38 10.72
C TRP A 22 -5.78 10.53 10.81
N ASP A 23 -5.46 11.71 10.26
CA ASP A 23 -6.46 12.77 10.14
C ASP A 23 -7.58 12.37 9.17
N PHE A 24 -7.24 11.76 8.03
CA PHE A 24 -8.26 11.15 7.16
C PHE A 24 -9.04 10.03 7.86
N ALA A 25 -8.39 9.24 8.70
CA ALA A 25 -9.06 8.17 9.42
C ALA A 25 -10.15 8.72 10.35
N LYS A 26 -9.86 9.80 11.08
CA LYS A 26 -10.84 10.47 11.94
C LYS A 26 -12.04 10.96 11.13
N ASP A 27 -11.78 11.62 9.99
CA ASP A 27 -12.84 12.14 9.12
C ASP A 27 -13.71 11.00 8.56
N ILE A 28 -13.10 9.88 8.17
CA ILE A 28 -13.81 8.70 7.67
C ILE A 28 -14.66 8.08 8.78
N GLU A 29 -14.11 7.92 9.99
CA GLU A 29 -14.82 7.36 11.13
C GLU A 29 -16.04 8.22 11.54
N GLU A 30 -15.95 9.54 11.39
CA GLU A 30 -17.05 10.47 11.67
C GLU A 30 -18.12 10.46 10.58
N VAL A 31 -17.72 10.56 9.31
CA VAL A 31 -18.65 10.86 8.20
C VAL A 31 -19.11 9.61 7.46
N CYS A 32 -18.27 8.59 7.35
CA CYS A 32 -18.54 7.39 6.56
C CYS A 32 -17.85 6.13 7.13
N PRO A 33 -18.19 5.69 8.36
CA PRO A 33 -17.46 4.64 9.08
C PRO A 33 -17.42 3.28 8.36
N ASP A 34 -18.34 3.04 7.43
CA ASP A 34 -18.40 1.80 6.67
C ASP A 34 -17.61 1.80 5.36
N ALA A 35 -17.05 2.94 4.96
CA ALA A 35 -16.31 3.09 3.72
C ALA A 35 -15.03 2.24 3.69
N LEU A 36 -14.67 1.78 2.48
CA LEU A 36 -13.41 1.10 2.23
C LEU A 36 -12.36 2.11 1.76
N PHE A 37 -11.29 2.26 2.53
CA PHE A 37 -10.16 3.12 2.19
C PHE A 37 -9.13 2.37 1.34
N LEU A 38 -8.92 2.83 0.11
CA LEU A 38 -7.98 2.24 -0.84
C LEU A 38 -6.69 3.07 -0.90
N ASN A 39 -5.59 2.52 -0.38
CA ASN A 39 -4.31 3.23 -0.28
C ASN A 39 -3.32 2.83 -1.39
N TYR A 40 -3.03 3.77 -2.30
CA TYR A 40 -1.91 3.68 -3.26
C TYR A 40 -0.66 4.44 -2.82
N THR A 41 -0.70 5.15 -1.70
CA THR A 41 0.40 6.01 -1.26
C THR A 41 1.53 5.16 -0.69
N ASN A 42 2.76 5.45 -1.12
CA ASN A 42 3.96 4.84 -0.56
C ASN A 42 4.46 5.57 0.71
N PRO A 43 5.04 4.85 1.69
CA PRO A 43 5.34 3.42 1.66
C PRO A 43 4.13 2.53 1.94
N MET A 44 3.63 1.80 0.93
CA MET A 44 2.27 1.25 0.96
C MET A 44 2.09 0.28 2.11
N ALA A 45 3.03 -0.66 2.31
CA ALA A 45 2.93 -1.66 3.36
C ALA A 45 2.93 -1.03 4.77
N THR A 46 3.83 -0.08 5.03
CA THR A 46 3.93 0.58 6.34
C THR A 46 2.70 1.43 6.63
N LEU A 47 2.23 2.20 5.65
CA LEU A 47 1.09 3.09 5.79
C LEU A 47 -0.22 2.33 5.96
N THR A 48 -0.46 1.33 5.10
CA THR A 48 -1.62 0.42 5.22
C THR A 48 -1.59 -0.30 6.55
N GLY A 49 -0.42 -0.79 6.98
CA GLY A 49 -0.25 -1.43 8.27
C GLY A 49 -0.45 -0.49 9.47
N ALA A 50 -0.24 0.82 9.32
CA ALA A 50 -0.54 1.80 10.37
C ALA A 50 -2.05 2.04 10.47
N MET A 51 -2.75 2.18 9.34
CA MET A 51 -4.21 2.30 9.32
C MET A 51 -4.89 1.08 9.94
N LEU A 52 -4.50 -0.13 9.51
CA LEU A 52 -5.09 -1.38 9.99
C LEU A 52 -4.86 -1.66 11.49
N ARG A 53 -3.75 -1.17 12.07
CA ARG A 53 -3.42 -1.43 13.48
C ARG A 53 -3.96 -0.39 14.45
N TYR A 54 -4.10 0.85 14.00
CA TYR A 54 -4.32 2.00 14.89
C TYR A 54 -5.61 2.78 14.60
N THR A 55 -6.44 2.32 13.66
CA THR A 55 -7.73 2.95 13.31
C THR A 55 -8.78 1.86 13.09
N ASN A 56 -10.07 2.21 13.06
CA ASN A 56 -11.17 1.29 12.73
C ASN A 56 -11.53 1.30 11.24
N VAL A 57 -10.81 2.07 10.42
CA VAL A 57 -11.10 2.23 8.99
C VAL A 57 -10.77 0.95 8.23
N LYS A 58 -11.77 0.40 7.53
CA LYS A 58 -11.59 -0.72 6.60
C LYS A 58 -10.61 -0.29 5.51
N THR A 59 -9.44 -0.90 5.45
CA THR A 59 -8.32 -0.42 4.62
C THR A 59 -7.74 -1.52 3.73
N VAL A 60 -7.51 -1.24 2.45
CA VAL A 60 -6.79 -2.10 1.52
C VAL A 60 -5.64 -1.31 0.89
N GLY A 61 -4.43 -1.88 0.93
CA GLY A 61 -3.25 -1.31 0.28
C GLY A 61 -3.06 -1.88 -1.12
N LEU A 62 -2.75 -1.03 -2.09
CA LEU A 62 -2.62 -1.40 -3.50
C LEU A 62 -1.26 -0.96 -4.05
N CYS A 63 -0.62 -1.84 -4.81
CA CYS A 63 0.66 -1.56 -5.47
C CYS A 63 0.62 -1.99 -6.93
N HIS A 64 0.89 -1.04 -7.83
CA HIS A 64 0.90 -1.28 -9.27
C HIS A 64 1.94 -2.32 -9.69
N SER A 65 3.05 -2.45 -8.95
CA SER A 65 4.11 -3.39 -9.31
C SER A 65 3.70 -4.84 -9.13
N VAL A 66 2.84 -5.17 -8.16
CA VAL A 66 2.43 -6.56 -7.91
C VAL A 66 1.63 -7.11 -9.09
N GLN A 67 0.78 -6.26 -9.68
CA GLN A 67 -0.17 -6.64 -10.71
C GLN A 67 0.46 -7.00 -12.05
N VAL A 68 1.70 -6.56 -12.32
CA VAL A 68 2.35 -6.72 -13.64
C VAL A 68 3.71 -7.40 -13.57
N CYS A 69 4.31 -7.51 -12.38
CA CYS A 69 5.67 -8.01 -12.24
C CYS A 69 5.81 -9.46 -12.68
N SER A 70 4.85 -10.31 -12.31
CA SER A 70 4.86 -11.75 -12.65
C SER A 70 4.81 -11.93 -14.17
N GLU A 71 3.77 -11.39 -14.82
CA GLU A 71 3.61 -11.46 -16.28
C GLU A 71 4.84 -10.93 -17.03
N HIS A 72 5.33 -9.74 -16.67
CA HIS A 72 6.48 -9.14 -17.33
C HIS A 72 7.77 -9.95 -17.14
N LEU A 73 7.97 -10.57 -15.97
CA LEU A 73 9.13 -11.42 -15.69
C LEU A 73 9.10 -12.69 -16.55
N PHE A 74 7.97 -13.40 -16.58
CA PHE A 74 7.80 -14.61 -17.39
C PHE A 74 8.01 -14.33 -18.88
N LYS A 75 7.40 -13.27 -19.39
CA LYS A 75 7.60 -12.81 -20.77
C LYS A 75 9.07 -12.52 -21.08
N SER A 76 9.78 -11.86 -20.16
CA SER A 76 11.19 -11.53 -20.34
C SER A 76 12.11 -12.75 -20.35
N LEU A 77 11.70 -13.83 -19.66
CA LEU A 77 12.42 -15.10 -19.62
C LEU A 77 11.99 -16.08 -20.72
N GLY A 78 11.00 -15.73 -21.55
CA GLY A 78 10.42 -16.62 -22.56
C GLY A 78 9.70 -17.83 -21.96
N MET A 79 9.17 -17.68 -20.74
CA MET A 79 8.46 -18.72 -20.00
C MET A 79 6.95 -18.53 -20.11
N ASP A 80 6.20 -19.63 -20.11
CA ASP A 80 4.74 -19.62 -20.05
C ASP A 80 4.24 -19.30 -18.64
N HIS A 81 3.19 -18.50 -18.54
CA HIS A 81 2.51 -18.14 -17.28
C HIS A 81 1.43 -19.17 -16.90
N GLU A 82 1.21 -20.20 -17.72
CA GLU A 82 0.29 -21.29 -17.42
C GLU A 82 0.60 -21.97 -16.06
N GLY A 83 -0.41 -22.01 -15.17
CA GLY A 83 -0.30 -22.65 -13.85
C GLY A 83 0.26 -21.76 -12.74
N VAL A 84 0.48 -20.46 -12.97
CA VAL A 84 0.86 -19.50 -11.91
C VAL A 84 -0.37 -19.08 -11.10
N GLU A 85 -0.30 -19.17 -9.77
CA GLU A 85 -1.33 -18.69 -8.83
C GLU A 85 -0.86 -17.37 -8.17
N GLU A 86 -1.69 -16.32 -8.23
CA GLU A 86 -1.43 -14.96 -7.71
C GLU A 86 -2.31 -14.58 -6.51
#